data_AF-W3WKX3-F1
#
_entry.id   AF-W3WKX3-F1
#
_cell.length_a   1.000
_cell.length_b   1.000
_cell.length_c   1.000
_cell.angle_alpha   90.00
_cell.angle_beta   90.00
_cell.angle_gamma   90.00
#
_symmetry.space_group_name_H-M   'P 1'
#
loop_
_entity.id
_entity.type
_entity.pdbx_description
1 polymer ?
#
loop_
_entity_poly.entity_id
_entity_poly.type
_entity_poly.pdbx_seq_one_letter_code
_entity_poly.pdbx_strand_id
1 'polypeptide(L)'
;MAVSATRPERITPSLTVQSPLGSEKRGPGLVIVSPAGGSGSGSAGQQQLLEADAQQTYARQGYIVAHLKLSPGYNELRIRDELREATEALDFHDNCSDKSRYGIIVHDTLAYPSLVEAINCNGEIKSAVFIGEPSKPCSKSFLSISPEEYSTDATSAQDKALKYLRGQ
;
A
#
# COMPACT_ATOMS: atom_id res chain seq x y z
N MET A 1 -21.71 16.26 -14.11
CA MET A 1 -21.07 15.13 -14.81
C MET A 1 -20.58 14.14 -13.78
N ALA A 2 -21.19 12.95 -13.75
CA ALA A 2 -20.93 11.90 -12.77
C ALA A 2 -19.50 11.34 -12.91
N VAL A 3 -18.75 11.27 -11.82
CA VAL A 3 -17.47 10.54 -11.79
C VAL A 3 -17.77 9.09 -11.50
N SER A 4 -17.93 8.33 -12.58
CA SER A 4 -18.01 6.88 -12.54
C SER A 4 -16.77 6.33 -11.83
N ALA A 5 -16.98 5.43 -10.87
CA ALA A 5 -15.95 4.68 -10.16
C ALA A 5 -14.79 4.31 -11.09
N THR A 6 -13.65 4.99 -10.93
CA THR A 6 -12.54 4.89 -11.87
C THR A 6 -11.85 3.55 -11.64
N ARG A 7 -11.77 2.71 -12.68
CA ARG A 7 -11.01 1.45 -12.63
C ARG A 7 -9.56 1.75 -12.27
N PRO A 8 -8.87 0.86 -11.52
CA PRO A 8 -7.46 1.03 -11.26
C PRO A 8 -6.69 1.16 -12.59
N GLU A 9 -5.92 2.22 -12.72
CA GLU A 9 -5.08 2.49 -13.86
C GLU A 9 -3.75 1.76 -13.69
N ARG A 10 -3.36 0.95 -14.68
CA ARG A 10 -2.08 0.24 -14.64
C ARG A 10 -1.00 1.15 -15.19
N ILE A 11 -0.05 1.54 -14.35
CA ILE A 11 1.09 2.40 -14.71
C ILE A 11 2.24 1.53 -15.22
N THR A 12 2.58 0.47 -14.47
CA THR A 12 3.60 -0.52 -14.83
C THR A 12 3.02 -1.92 -14.64
N PRO A 13 3.64 -3.02 -15.13
CA PRO A 13 3.16 -4.37 -14.86
C PRO A 13 3.06 -4.70 -13.35
N SER A 14 3.88 -4.05 -12.53
CA SER A 14 3.93 -4.21 -11.08
C SER A 14 3.09 -3.16 -10.34
N LEU A 15 2.78 -2.01 -10.96
CA LEU A 15 2.14 -0.86 -10.31
C LEU A 15 0.77 -0.53 -10.91
N THR A 16 -0.24 -0.46 -10.05
CA THR A 16 -1.58 0.04 -10.38
C THR A 16 -1.99 1.16 -9.44
N VAL A 17 -2.57 2.23 -9.96
CA VAL A 17 -3.05 3.37 -9.18
C VAL A 17 -4.57 3.43 -9.25
N GLN A 18 -5.21 3.51 -8.09
CA GLN A 18 -6.65 3.70 -7.96
C GLN A 18 -6.95 5.10 -7.43
N SER A 19 -7.73 5.84 -8.22
CA SER A 19 -8.33 7.10 -7.81
C SER A 19 -9.35 6.92 -6.67
N PRO A 20 -9.61 7.96 -5.86
CA PRO A 20 -10.58 7.86 -4.79
C PRO A 20 -11.98 7.65 -5.37
N LEU A 21 -12.72 6.72 -4.76
CA LEU A 21 -14.08 6.33 -5.18
C LEU A 21 -15.19 7.13 -4.47
N GLY A 22 -14.81 8.00 -3.52
CA GLY A 22 -15.73 8.82 -2.73
C GLY A 22 -16.18 10.12 -3.42
N SER A 23 -17.03 10.89 -2.74
CA SER A 23 -17.46 12.23 -3.18
C SER A 23 -16.30 13.23 -3.26
N GLU A 24 -15.26 13.02 -2.45
CA GLU A 24 -14.00 13.75 -2.54
C GLU A 24 -13.16 13.16 -3.67
N LYS A 25 -13.04 13.92 -4.76
CA LYS A 25 -12.19 13.55 -5.89
C LYS A 25 -10.70 13.68 -5.58
N ARG A 26 -10.33 14.17 -4.39
CA ARG A 26 -8.94 14.37 -3.98
C ARG A 26 -8.68 13.76 -2.62
N GLY A 27 -7.46 13.32 -2.40
CA GLY A 27 -7.05 12.84 -1.10
C GLY A 27 -5.58 12.47 -0.99
N PRO A 28 -5.16 12.00 0.19
CA PRO A 28 -3.78 11.60 0.44
C PRO A 28 -3.40 10.34 -0.34
N GLY A 29 -2.11 10.25 -0.68
CA GLY A 29 -1.56 9.07 -1.34
C GLY A 29 -1.22 7.95 -0.38
N LEU A 30 -1.53 6.73 -0.78
CA LEU A 30 -1.29 5.49 -0.05
C LEU A 30 -0.63 4.47 -0.97
N VAL A 31 0.47 3.88 -0.54
CA VAL A 31 1.12 2.78 -1.26
C VAL A 31 0.77 1.46 -0.57
N ILE A 32 0.29 0.47 -1.33
CA ILE A 32 0.15 -0.91 -0.84
C ILE A 32 1.25 -1.73 -1.51
N VAL A 33 2.03 -2.47 -0.75
CA VAL A 33 3.05 -3.39 -1.26
C VAL A 33 2.63 -4.82 -0.95
N SER A 34 2.66 -5.69 -1.95
CA SER A 34 2.32 -7.09 -1.77
C SER A 34 3.09 -8.01 -2.74
N PRO A 35 3.16 -9.32 -2.48
CA PRO A 35 3.83 -10.25 -3.37
C PRO A 35 3.03 -10.53 -4.66
N ALA A 36 3.72 -10.47 -5.80
CA ALA A 36 3.24 -10.88 -7.10
C ALA A 36 3.04 -12.39 -7.11
N GLY A 37 1.80 -12.83 -6.92
CA GLY A 37 1.41 -14.24 -6.91
C GLY A 37 0.60 -14.71 -5.71
N GLY A 38 0.36 -13.84 -4.71
CA GLY A 38 -0.26 -14.21 -3.43
C GLY A 38 0.74 -14.94 -2.53
N SER A 39 0.74 -14.65 -1.22
CA SER A 39 1.64 -15.35 -0.30
C SER A 39 1.25 -16.83 -0.24
N GLY A 40 2.23 -17.70 -0.47
CA GLY A 40 2.05 -19.13 -0.29
C GLY A 40 1.88 -19.47 1.19
N SER A 41 0.66 -19.38 1.72
CA SER A 41 0.21 -20.22 2.84
C SER A 41 -1.30 -20.25 3.10
N GLY A 42 -2.11 -19.48 2.36
CA GLY A 42 -3.56 -19.61 2.34
C GLY A 42 -4.05 -19.31 0.94
N SER A 43 -4.98 -20.12 0.41
CA SER A 43 -5.55 -20.06 -0.94
C SER A 43 -5.29 -18.72 -1.63
N ALA A 44 -4.37 -18.66 -2.60
CA ALA A 44 -3.91 -17.41 -3.23
C ALA A 44 -5.07 -16.51 -3.73
N GLY A 45 -6.24 -17.11 -4.02
CA GLY A 45 -7.46 -16.37 -4.34
C GLY A 45 -8.06 -15.57 -3.17
N GLN A 46 -7.91 -16.02 -1.93
CA GLN A 46 -8.43 -15.35 -0.74
C GLN A 46 -7.61 -14.10 -0.40
N GLN A 47 -6.28 -14.19 -0.45
CA GLN A 47 -5.40 -13.01 -0.31
C GLN A 47 -5.62 -12.00 -1.43
N GLN A 48 -5.73 -12.45 -2.67
CA GLN A 48 -6.01 -11.55 -3.79
C GLN A 48 -7.37 -10.84 -3.64
N LEU A 49 -8.38 -11.52 -3.07
CA LEU A 49 -9.67 -10.92 -2.76
C LEU A 49 -9.55 -9.88 -1.64
N LEU A 50 -8.80 -10.18 -0.57
CA LEU A 50 -8.53 -9.28 0.55
C LEU A 50 -7.77 -8.02 0.11
N GLU A 51 -6.82 -8.15 -0.80
CA GLU A 51 -6.06 -7.02 -1.35
C GLU A 51 -6.90 -6.15 -2.28
N ALA A 52 -7.70 -6.77 -3.15
CA ALA A 52 -8.62 -6.04 -4.02
C ALA A 52 -9.70 -5.30 -3.20
N ASP A 53 -10.19 -5.93 -2.13
CA ASP A 53 -11.11 -5.32 -1.18
C ASP A 53 -10.44 -4.17 -0.42
N ALA A 54 -9.20 -4.36 0.08
CA ALA A 54 -8.42 -3.31 0.73
C ALA A 54 -8.25 -2.08 -0.17
N GLN A 55 -7.84 -2.30 -1.42
CA GLN A 55 -7.63 -1.22 -2.39
C GLN A 55 -8.92 -0.42 -2.62
N GLN A 56 -10.05 -1.11 -2.81
CA GLN A 56 -11.35 -0.44 -2.97
C GLN A 56 -11.81 0.26 -1.69
N THR A 57 -11.60 -0.35 -0.52
CA THR A 57 -11.97 0.20 0.78
C THR A 57 -11.23 1.49 1.04
N TYR A 58 -9.90 1.52 0.84
CA TYR A 58 -9.11 2.74 1.01
C TYR A 58 -9.50 3.82 -0.01
N ALA A 59 -9.73 3.43 -1.27
CA ALA A 59 -10.19 4.37 -2.29
C ALA A 59 -11.57 4.96 -1.94
N ARG A 60 -12.50 4.16 -1.37
CA ARG A 60 -13.80 4.65 -0.88
C ARG A 60 -13.67 5.61 0.30
N GLN A 61 -12.65 5.43 1.12
CA GLN A 61 -12.34 6.34 2.23
C GLN A 61 -11.62 7.63 1.78
N GLY A 62 -11.41 7.81 0.48
CA GLY A 62 -10.86 9.04 -0.11
C GLY A 62 -9.36 8.98 -0.37
N TYR A 63 -8.70 7.83 -0.24
CA TYR A 63 -7.27 7.70 -0.56
C TYR A 63 -7.03 7.47 -2.04
N ILE A 64 -5.88 7.92 -2.52
CA ILE A 64 -5.33 7.49 -3.81
C ILE A 64 -4.39 6.34 -3.54
N VAL A 65 -4.70 5.18 -4.10
CA VAL A 65 -4.04 3.93 -3.72
C VAL A 65 -3.14 3.47 -4.85
N ALA A 66 -1.84 3.51 -4.65
CA ALA A 66 -0.83 2.88 -5.50
C ALA A 66 -0.55 1.48 -5.00
N HIS A 67 -1.06 0.45 -5.68
CA HIS A 67 -0.79 -0.94 -5.39
C HIS A 67 0.42 -1.42 -6.19
N LEU A 68 1.49 -1.74 -5.48
CA LEU A 68 2.75 -2.26 -5.98
C LEU A 68 2.87 -3.75 -5.67
N LYS A 69 3.01 -4.55 -6.72
CA LYS A 69 3.19 -6.00 -6.66
C LYS A 69 4.64 -6.34 -6.93
N LEU A 70 5.38 -6.66 -5.87
CA LEU A 70 6.79 -7.05 -5.96
C LEU A 70 6.90 -8.53 -6.25
N SER A 71 7.83 -8.96 -7.11
CA SER A 71 8.07 -10.40 -7.28
C SER A 71 9.08 -10.91 -6.25
N PRO A 72 8.95 -12.17 -5.79
CA PRO A 72 9.93 -12.76 -4.88
C PRO A 72 11.34 -12.72 -5.51
N GLY A 73 12.35 -12.40 -4.70
CA GLY A 73 13.74 -12.32 -5.15
C GLY A 73 14.18 -10.96 -5.69
N TYR A 74 13.34 -9.91 -5.62
CA TYR A 74 13.78 -8.55 -5.91
C TYR A 74 14.86 -8.11 -4.92
N ASN A 75 15.94 -7.54 -5.45
CA ASN A 75 17.00 -6.95 -4.62
C ASN A 75 16.59 -5.55 -4.14
N GLU A 76 17.32 -5.02 -3.16
CA GLU A 76 17.01 -3.71 -2.57
C GLU A 76 16.91 -2.59 -3.60
N LEU A 77 17.83 -2.54 -4.57
CA LEU A 77 17.86 -1.52 -5.62
C LEU A 77 16.57 -1.54 -6.46
N ARG A 78 16.10 -2.73 -6.85
CA ARG A 78 14.83 -2.88 -7.58
C ARG A 78 13.64 -2.47 -6.74
N ILE A 79 13.60 -2.85 -5.46
CA ILE A 79 12.51 -2.44 -4.57
C ILE A 79 12.47 -0.91 -4.41
N ARG A 80 13.63 -0.26 -4.32
CA ARG A 80 13.74 1.20 -4.24
C ARG A 80 13.26 1.89 -5.50
N ASP A 81 13.60 1.35 -6.67
CA ASP A 81 13.17 1.86 -7.97
C ASP A 81 11.64 1.77 -8.11
N GLU A 82 11.07 0.60 -7.84
CA GLU A 82 9.62 0.37 -7.91
C GLU A 82 8.84 1.22 -6.88
N LEU A 83 9.39 1.39 -5.68
CA LEU A 83 8.79 2.22 -4.64
C LEU A 83 8.81 3.71 -5.04
N ARG A 84 9.89 4.14 -5.70
CA ARG A 84 10.03 5.49 -6.22
C ARG A 84 9.05 5.71 -7.38
N GLU A 85 8.92 4.77 -8.30
CA GLU A 85 7.89 4.84 -9.36
C GLU A 85 6.48 4.93 -8.77
N ALA A 86 6.20 4.21 -7.68
CA ALA A 86 4.92 4.28 -6.99
C ALA A 86 4.66 5.66 -6.39
N THR A 87 5.64 6.29 -5.73
CA THR A 87 5.49 7.64 -5.16
C THR A 87 5.43 8.72 -6.24
N GLU A 88 6.23 8.59 -7.31
CA GLU A 88 6.15 9.48 -8.48
C GLU A 88 4.77 9.39 -9.15
N ALA A 89 4.23 8.18 -9.32
CA ALA A 89 2.88 8.01 -9.88
C ALA A 89 1.80 8.68 -9.02
N LEU A 90 1.94 8.66 -7.69
CA LEU A 90 1.05 9.39 -6.78
C LEU A 90 1.26 10.91 -6.86
N ASP A 91 2.48 11.38 -7.01
CA ASP A 91 2.80 12.82 -7.14
C ASP A 91 2.26 13.42 -8.44
N PHE A 92 2.41 12.71 -9.55
CA PHE A 92 1.89 13.11 -10.86
C PHE A 92 0.37 13.00 -10.97
N HIS A 93 -0.29 12.29 -10.05
CA HIS A 93 -1.73 12.13 -10.09
C HIS A 93 -2.45 13.43 -9.66
N ASP A 94 -3.20 14.04 -10.58
CA ASP A 94 -3.89 15.34 -10.42
C ASP A 94 -4.81 15.45 -9.19
N ASN A 95 -5.29 14.30 -8.72
CA ASN A 95 -6.19 14.21 -7.58
C ASN A 95 -5.46 14.13 -6.23
N CYS A 96 -4.12 14.03 -6.19
CA CYS A 96 -3.38 13.92 -4.92
C CYS A 96 -3.29 15.27 -4.21
N SER A 97 -3.89 15.36 -3.01
CA SER A 97 -3.86 16.57 -2.19
C SER A 97 -2.54 16.74 -1.45
N ASP A 98 -2.02 15.66 -0.88
CA ASP A 98 -0.82 15.66 -0.03
C ASP A 98 0.36 15.03 -0.77
N LYS A 99 0.93 15.82 -1.69
CA LYS A 99 2.14 15.45 -2.42
C LYS A 99 3.33 15.32 -1.47
N SER A 100 4.19 14.33 -1.73
CA SER A 100 5.38 14.01 -0.93
C SER A 100 5.14 13.65 0.56
N ARG A 101 3.92 13.22 0.92
CA ARG A 101 3.57 12.73 2.27
C ARG A 101 2.69 11.49 2.19
N TYR A 102 3.32 10.37 1.89
CA TYR A 102 2.59 9.12 1.62
C TYR A 102 2.64 8.16 2.81
N GLY A 103 1.55 7.42 3.00
CA GLY A 103 1.52 6.23 3.83
C GLY A 103 1.90 5.00 3.01
N ILE A 104 2.49 3.98 3.63
CA ILE A 104 2.70 2.67 3.01
C ILE A 104 2.09 1.55 3.86
N ILE A 105 1.49 0.56 3.22
CA ILE A 105 1.01 -0.68 3.84
C ILE A 105 1.73 -1.83 3.17
N VAL A 106 2.39 -2.68 3.96
CA VAL A 106 3.20 -3.79 3.48
C VAL A 106 2.55 -5.09 3.89
N HIS A 107 2.14 -5.87 2.90
CA HIS A 107 1.75 -7.26 3.06
C HIS A 107 2.99 -8.15 2.88
N ASP A 108 3.21 -9.03 3.85
CA ASP A 108 4.29 -10.04 3.82
C ASP A 108 5.70 -9.42 3.90
N THR A 109 6.07 -8.97 5.10
CA THR A 109 7.40 -8.42 5.40
C THR A 109 8.53 -9.43 5.27
N LEU A 110 8.23 -10.72 5.39
CA LEU A 110 9.21 -11.80 5.32
C LEU A 110 9.68 -12.05 3.90
N ALA A 111 8.80 -11.87 2.90
CA ALA A 111 9.18 -11.98 1.49
C ALA A 111 10.17 -10.89 1.05
N TYR A 112 10.21 -9.73 1.73
CA TYR A 112 11.00 -8.57 1.31
C TYR A 112 11.78 -7.94 2.47
N PRO A 113 12.87 -8.58 2.95
CA PRO A 113 13.65 -8.05 4.08
C PRO A 113 14.33 -6.70 3.78
N SER A 114 14.57 -6.40 2.50
CA SER A 114 15.16 -5.13 2.06
C SER A 114 14.14 -4.00 1.91
N LEU A 115 12.84 -4.29 2.05
CA LEU A 115 11.78 -3.29 1.87
C LEU A 115 11.81 -2.22 2.97
N VAL A 116 12.16 -2.59 4.20
CA VAL A 116 12.27 -1.62 5.31
C VAL A 116 13.37 -0.60 5.03
N GLU A 117 14.52 -1.01 4.47
CA GLU A 117 15.57 -0.07 4.06
C GLU A 117 15.14 0.82 2.91
N ALA A 118 14.43 0.27 1.92
CA ALA A 118 13.86 1.05 0.84
C ALA A 118 12.87 2.12 1.35
N ILE A 119 11.99 1.73 2.29
CA ILE A 119 11.05 2.64 2.95
C ILE A 119 11.80 3.72 3.74
N ASN A 120 12.81 3.35 4.53
CA ASN A 120 13.58 4.29 5.33
C ASN A 120 14.29 5.33 4.46
N CYS A 121 14.80 4.92 3.28
CA CYS A 121 15.51 5.80 2.37
C CYS A 121 14.60 6.68 1.48
N ASN A 122 13.32 6.36 1.36
CA ASN A 122 12.38 7.15 0.55
C ASN A 122 11.87 8.35 1.37
N GLY A 123 12.28 9.58 1.06
CA GLY A 123 11.92 10.76 1.88
C GLY A 123 10.41 11.11 1.92
N GLU A 124 9.62 10.61 0.98
CA GLU A 124 8.21 10.96 0.77
C GLU A 124 7.28 10.12 1.64
N ILE A 125 7.69 8.89 1.97
CA ILE A 125 6.92 8.02 2.88
C ILE A 125 7.09 8.52 4.31
N LYS A 126 6.01 8.82 5.01
CA LYS A 126 6.06 9.32 6.41
C LYS A 126 5.69 8.27 7.44
N SER A 127 4.83 7.34 7.08
CA SER A 127 4.32 6.30 7.96
C SER A 127 4.20 4.96 7.23
N ALA A 128 4.42 3.88 7.96
CA ALA A 128 4.35 2.53 7.43
C ALA A 128 3.45 1.63 8.28
N VAL A 129 2.68 0.76 7.66
CA VAL A 129 1.93 -0.29 8.33
C VAL A 129 2.43 -1.63 7.80
N PHE A 130 2.85 -2.51 8.69
CA PHE A 130 3.33 -3.83 8.35
C PHE A 130 2.30 -4.86 8.78
N ILE A 131 1.85 -5.69 7.84
CA ILE A 131 1.04 -6.87 8.15
C ILE A 131 2.02 -8.02 8.40
N GLY A 132 2.36 -8.24 9.67
CA GLY A 132 3.48 -9.06 10.13
C GLY A 132 4.61 -8.24 10.73
N GLU A 133 5.50 -8.90 11.45
CA GLU A 133 6.66 -8.24 12.04
C GLU A 133 7.70 -7.90 10.96
N PRO A 134 8.20 -6.66 10.91
CA PRO A 134 9.26 -6.30 10.00
C PRO A 134 10.57 -7.00 10.42
N SER A 135 11.31 -7.54 9.46
CA SER A 135 12.59 -8.21 9.71
C SER A 135 13.71 -7.27 10.18
N LYS A 136 13.50 -5.95 10.07
CA LYS A 136 14.44 -4.89 10.46
C LYS A 136 13.71 -3.74 11.15
N PRO A 137 14.37 -2.98 12.04
CA PRO A 137 13.77 -1.80 12.64
C PRO A 137 13.50 -0.73 11.58
N CYS A 138 12.25 -0.28 11.50
CA CYS A 138 11.87 0.86 10.68
C CYS A 138 12.20 2.15 11.45
N SER A 139 12.93 3.07 10.82
CA SER A 139 13.30 4.36 11.43
C SER A 139 12.15 5.37 11.39
N LYS A 140 11.07 5.04 10.68
CA LYS A 140 9.88 5.87 10.53
C LYS A 140 8.77 5.40 11.46
N SER A 141 7.76 6.24 11.67
CA SER A 141 6.56 5.87 12.39
C SER A 141 5.92 4.65 11.73
N PHE A 142 5.88 3.52 12.44
CA PHE A 142 5.23 2.32 11.94
C PHE A 142 4.25 1.67 12.92
N LEU A 143 3.28 0.95 12.35
CA LEU A 143 2.37 0.05 13.06
C LEU A 143 2.58 -1.38 12.54
N SER A 144 2.67 -2.35 13.44
CA SER A 144 2.65 -3.78 13.09
C SER A 144 1.28 -4.36 13.42
N ILE A 145 0.67 -5.04 12.46
CA ILE A 145 -0.58 -5.78 12.60
C ILE A 145 -0.27 -7.25 12.38
N SER A 146 -0.64 -8.11 13.32
CA SER A 146 -0.41 -9.55 13.17
C SER A 146 -1.16 -10.11 11.95
N PRO A 147 -0.58 -11.03 11.18
CA PRO A 147 -1.24 -11.61 10.01
C PRO A 147 -2.52 -12.37 10.41
N GLU A 148 -2.57 -12.91 11.63
CA GLU A 148 -3.75 -13.55 12.21
C GLU A 148 -4.90 -12.55 12.45
N GLU A 149 -4.57 -11.34 12.90
CA GLU A 149 -5.56 -10.25 13.08
C GLU A 149 -6.13 -9.85 11.71
N TYR A 150 -5.25 -9.69 10.71
CA TYR A 150 -5.66 -9.36 9.34
C TYR A 150 -6.48 -10.46 8.66
N SER A 151 -6.19 -11.73 8.94
CA SER A 151 -6.92 -12.86 8.37
C SER A 151 -8.27 -13.11 9.04
N THR A 152 -8.40 -12.79 10.33
CA THR A 152 -9.62 -13.03 11.12
C THR A 152 -10.64 -11.91 10.92
N ASP A 153 -10.18 -10.65 10.94
CA ASP A 153 -11.03 -9.48 10.79
C ASP A 153 -10.31 -8.40 9.96
N ALA A 154 -10.23 -8.66 8.65
CA ALA A 154 -9.52 -7.79 7.71
C ALA A 154 -10.05 -6.35 7.75
N THR A 155 -11.37 -6.17 7.88
CA THR A 155 -12.00 -4.85 7.94
C THR A 155 -11.52 -4.05 9.16
N SER A 156 -11.49 -4.66 10.34
CA SER A 156 -10.98 -4.01 11.56
C SER A 156 -9.48 -3.69 11.45
N ALA A 157 -8.69 -4.63 10.91
CA ALA A 157 -7.26 -4.42 10.69
C ALA A 157 -6.97 -3.27 9.70
N GLN A 158 -7.74 -3.19 8.61
CA GLN A 158 -7.65 -2.12 7.62
C GLN A 158 -8.08 -0.76 8.21
N ASP A 159 -9.16 -0.71 9.00
CA ASP A 159 -9.59 0.50 9.71
C ASP A 159 -8.52 1.00 10.68
N LYS A 160 -7.92 0.08 11.46
CA LYS A 160 -6.81 0.37 12.37
C LYS A 160 -5.59 0.91 11.63
N ALA A 161 -5.23 0.32 10.49
CA ALA A 161 -4.14 0.80 9.63
C ALA A 161 -4.42 2.24 9.15
N LEU A 162 -5.63 2.53 8.69
CA LEU A 162 -6.00 3.86 8.21
C LEU A 162 -6.02 4.90 9.33
N LYS A 163 -6.56 4.57 10.51
CA LYS A 163 -6.55 5.47 11.68
C LYS A 163 -5.13 5.86 12.05
N TYR A 164 -4.23 4.88 12.07
CA TYR A 164 -2.81 5.12 12.30
C TYR A 164 -2.18 6.05 11.25
N LEU A 165 -2.45 5.80 9.96
CA LEU A 165 -1.95 6.64 8.87
C LEU A 165 -2.51 8.08 8.90
N ARG A 166 -3.68 8.28 9.51
CA ARG A 166 -4.27 9.61 9.75
C ARG A 166 -3.71 10.33 10.99
N GLY A 167 -2.95 9.65 11.85
CA GLY A 167 -2.46 10.19 13.10
C GLY A 167 -3.57 10.40 14.15
N GLN A 168 -4.64 9.60 14.11
CA GLN A 168 -5.72 9.58 15.10
C GLN A 168 -5.53 8.46 16.13
#